data_AF-A0A0F2TF72-F1
#
_entry.id   AF-A0A0F2TF72-F1
#
_cell.length_a   1.000
_cell.length_b   1.000
_cell.length_c   1.000
_cell.angle_alpha   90.00
_cell.angle_beta   90.00
_cell.angle_gamma   90.00
#
_symmetry.space_group_name_H-M   'P 1'
#
loop_
_entity.id
_entity.type
_entity.pdbx_description
1 polymer ?
#
loop_
_entity_poly.entity_id
_entity_poly.type
_entity_poly.pdbx_seq_one_letter_code
_entity_poly.pdbx_strand_id
1 'polypeptide(L)'
;MEIDRSAALVASGADRPVAELLALPRLTRALLATAVLFRPSQDVAELLAGLAGPASQPALAELRRLLAAVRPASELDTVLQILMNRGQAEDAEGIVDALLAFEPAARVGELLEASPWPYGPVFWPEAAGLIARATMGSGTTAVLIGNLLDAGHGRAAELLLDELATTEASASDAVRLLVRLAAERVGPEVRDRLTEGFCERRPSEDVAHFLHLLGRRTRQLGEDLARAVAVAAETRRADLDTIRSVLTAEGNEKVLRRIAVATGELPPDAPPTPRWFRPKR
;
A
#
# COMPACT_ATOMS: atom_id res chain seq x y z
N MET A 1 -9.70 -32.86 11.59
CA MET A 1 -10.40 -33.61 10.54
C MET A 1 -9.81 -33.17 9.22
N GLU A 2 -9.00 -34.01 8.60
CA GLU A 2 -8.33 -33.69 7.34
C GLU A 2 -9.33 -33.95 6.20
N ILE A 3 -9.63 -32.92 5.40
CA ILE A 3 -10.54 -33.06 4.26
C ILE A 3 -9.75 -33.67 3.10
N ASP A 4 -10.23 -34.78 2.54
CA ASP A 4 -9.70 -35.35 1.32
C ASP A 4 -9.99 -34.41 0.14
N ARG A 5 -8.95 -33.64 -0.25
CA ARG A 5 -9.02 -32.64 -1.32
C ARG A 5 -9.44 -33.25 -2.65
N SER A 6 -8.92 -34.44 -2.96
CA SER A 6 -9.20 -35.15 -4.21
C SER A 6 -10.65 -35.60 -4.27
N ALA A 7 -11.16 -36.17 -3.17
CA ALA A 7 -12.56 -36.57 -3.10
C ALA A 7 -13.51 -35.37 -3.23
N ALA A 8 -13.18 -34.22 -2.63
CA ALA A 8 -13.99 -33.00 -2.74
C ALA A 8 -14.04 -32.45 -4.18
N LEU A 9 -12.90 -32.43 -4.87
CA LEU A 9 -12.82 -32.01 -6.28
C LEU A 9 -13.70 -32.90 -7.17
N VAL A 10 -13.56 -34.22 -7.06
CA VAL A 10 -14.34 -35.20 -7.85
C VAL A 10 -15.84 -35.07 -7.56
N ALA A 11 -16.23 -34.97 -6.30
CA ALA A 11 -17.65 -34.90 -5.91
C ALA A 11 -18.37 -33.65 -6.47
N SER A 12 -17.64 -32.54 -6.61
CA SER A 12 -18.17 -31.29 -7.18
C SER A 12 -18.00 -31.18 -8.70
N GLY A 13 -17.26 -32.11 -9.32
CA GLY A 13 -16.84 -32.04 -10.72
C GLY A 13 -15.81 -30.95 -11.02
N ALA A 14 -15.15 -30.40 -9.99
CA ALA A 14 -14.12 -29.37 -10.11
C ALA A 14 -12.72 -29.95 -10.44
N ASP A 15 -12.60 -31.27 -10.58
CA ASP A 15 -11.39 -32.00 -10.99
C ASP A 15 -11.11 -31.94 -12.50
N ARG A 16 -12.11 -31.58 -13.31
CA ARG A 16 -12.00 -31.51 -14.79
C ARG A 16 -10.95 -30.48 -15.25
N PRO A 17 -10.35 -30.62 -16.44
CA PRO A 17 -9.51 -29.58 -17.03
C PRO A 17 -10.21 -28.19 -17.06
N VAL A 18 -9.45 -27.10 -16.89
CA VAL A 18 -10.02 -25.73 -16.81
C VAL A 18 -10.87 -25.41 -18.05
N ALA A 19 -10.42 -25.79 -19.24
CA ALA A 19 -11.18 -25.61 -20.48
C ALA A 19 -12.55 -26.31 -20.46
N GLU A 20 -12.63 -27.51 -19.86
CA GLU A 20 -13.89 -28.23 -19.72
C GLU A 20 -14.82 -27.60 -18.68
N LEU A 21 -14.26 -27.06 -17.59
CA LEU A 21 -15.04 -26.29 -16.61
C LEU A 21 -15.65 -25.05 -17.26
N LEU A 22 -14.86 -24.29 -18.01
CA LEU A 22 -15.32 -23.08 -18.71
C LEU A 22 -16.38 -23.38 -19.79
N ALA A 23 -16.37 -24.59 -20.34
CA ALA A 23 -17.39 -25.05 -21.31
C ALA A 23 -18.71 -25.48 -20.65
N LEU A 24 -18.78 -25.57 -19.31
CA LEU A 24 -20.03 -25.92 -18.63
C LEU A 24 -21.08 -24.83 -18.84
N PRO A 25 -22.35 -25.20 -19.09
CA PRO A 25 -23.40 -24.21 -19.33
C PRO A 25 -23.68 -23.32 -18.11
N ARG A 26 -23.30 -23.78 -16.90
CA ARG A 26 -23.42 -23.04 -15.64
C ARG A 26 -22.29 -23.42 -14.70
N LEU A 27 -21.59 -22.42 -14.19
CA LEU A 27 -20.64 -22.54 -13.08
C LEU A 27 -21.37 -22.23 -11.78
N THR A 28 -21.65 -23.26 -10.99
CA THR A 28 -22.33 -23.08 -9.70
C THR A 28 -21.35 -22.53 -8.66
N ARG A 29 -21.87 -21.82 -7.65
CA ARG A 29 -21.06 -21.34 -6.52
C ARG A 29 -20.30 -22.47 -5.84
N ALA A 30 -20.91 -23.64 -5.67
CA ALA A 30 -20.26 -24.80 -5.07
C ALA A 30 -19.06 -25.28 -5.90
N LEU A 31 -19.21 -25.38 -7.22
CA LEU A 31 -18.11 -25.75 -8.11
C LEU A 31 -16.97 -24.73 -8.07
N LEU A 32 -17.29 -23.43 -8.12
CA LEU A 32 -16.29 -22.36 -8.03
C LEU A 32 -15.58 -22.37 -6.67
N ALA A 33 -16.32 -22.54 -5.57
CA ALA A 33 -15.75 -22.59 -4.22
C ALA A 33 -14.80 -23.78 -4.07
N THR A 34 -15.19 -24.97 -4.55
CA THR A 34 -14.32 -26.15 -4.53
C THR A 34 -13.08 -25.96 -5.40
N ALA A 35 -13.23 -25.32 -6.57
CA ALA A 35 -12.09 -24.99 -7.42
C ALA A 35 -11.11 -24.03 -6.71
N VAL A 36 -11.62 -22.97 -6.09
CA VAL A 36 -10.83 -22.00 -5.31
C VAL A 36 -10.12 -22.65 -4.12
N LEU A 37 -10.75 -23.59 -3.44
CA LEU A 37 -10.18 -24.18 -2.22
C LEU A 37 -9.11 -25.23 -2.50
N PHE A 38 -9.29 -26.05 -3.54
CA PHE A 38 -8.51 -27.28 -3.67
C PHE A 38 -7.67 -27.37 -4.94
N ARG A 39 -7.89 -26.52 -5.95
CA ARG A 39 -7.03 -26.53 -7.15
C ARG A 39 -5.71 -25.79 -6.92
N PRO A 40 -4.66 -26.12 -7.70
CA PRO A 40 -3.42 -25.35 -7.73
C PRO A 40 -3.67 -23.88 -8.09
N SER A 41 -2.85 -22.95 -7.56
CA SER A 41 -2.97 -21.51 -7.85
C SER A 41 -2.88 -21.19 -9.35
N GLN A 42 -2.13 -22.01 -10.09
CA GLN A 42 -1.98 -21.92 -11.54
C GLN A 42 -3.32 -22.13 -12.28
N ASP A 43 -4.05 -23.19 -11.94
CA ASP A 43 -5.36 -23.49 -12.53
C ASP A 43 -6.41 -22.43 -12.18
N VAL A 44 -6.34 -21.88 -10.96
CA VAL A 44 -7.24 -20.80 -10.53
C VAL A 44 -7.00 -19.53 -11.35
N ALA A 45 -5.74 -19.18 -11.60
CA ALA A 45 -5.41 -18.04 -12.46
C ALA A 45 -5.89 -18.26 -13.91
N GLU A 46 -5.80 -19.48 -14.44
CA GLU A 46 -6.35 -19.82 -15.76
C GLU A 46 -7.89 -19.76 -15.79
N LEU A 47 -8.55 -20.15 -14.69
CA LEU A 47 -10.00 -20.04 -14.56
C LEU A 47 -10.45 -18.58 -14.58
N LEU A 48 -9.74 -17.68 -13.88
CA LEU A 48 -9.98 -16.24 -13.94
C LEU A 48 -9.84 -15.71 -15.37
N ALA A 49 -8.74 -16.05 -16.05
CA ALA A 49 -8.48 -15.64 -17.43
C ALA A 49 -9.60 -16.08 -18.39
N GLY A 50 -10.08 -17.32 -18.23
CA GLY A 50 -11.16 -17.87 -19.04
C GLY A 50 -12.54 -17.22 -18.80
N LEU A 51 -12.72 -16.53 -17.67
CA LEU A 51 -13.96 -15.85 -17.31
C LEU A 51 -13.98 -14.35 -17.61
N ALA A 52 -12.93 -13.81 -18.25
CA ALA A 52 -12.82 -12.38 -18.57
C ALA A 52 -13.90 -11.85 -19.55
N GLY A 53 -14.62 -12.72 -20.25
CA GLY A 53 -15.66 -12.34 -21.20
C GLY A 53 -16.91 -11.72 -20.54
N PRO A 54 -17.64 -10.82 -21.24
CA PRO A 54 -18.80 -10.10 -20.67
C PRO A 54 -19.93 -11.04 -20.20
N ALA A 55 -20.14 -12.17 -20.88
CA ALA A 55 -21.14 -13.17 -20.50
C ALA A 55 -20.81 -13.87 -19.17
N SER A 56 -19.54 -13.86 -18.75
CA SER A 56 -19.03 -14.56 -17.58
C SER A 56 -18.80 -13.63 -16.37
N GLN A 57 -19.11 -12.33 -16.50
CA GLN A 57 -18.87 -11.33 -15.46
C GLN A 57 -19.48 -11.67 -14.08
N PRO A 58 -20.71 -12.20 -13.97
CA PRO A 58 -21.23 -12.62 -12.67
C PRO A 58 -20.43 -13.76 -12.02
N ALA A 59 -19.96 -14.72 -12.83
CA ALA A 59 -19.14 -15.82 -12.35
C ALA A 59 -17.73 -15.36 -11.98
N LEU A 60 -17.15 -14.43 -12.74
CA LEU A 60 -15.86 -13.79 -12.44
C LEU A 60 -15.92 -13.03 -11.10
N ALA A 61 -16.95 -12.20 -10.91
CA ALA A 61 -17.15 -11.46 -9.67
C ALA A 61 -17.40 -12.37 -8.46
N GLU A 62 -18.09 -13.50 -8.65
CA GLU A 62 -18.25 -14.52 -7.62
C GLU A 62 -16.92 -15.22 -7.31
N LEU A 63 -16.14 -15.59 -8.33
CA LEU A 63 -14.84 -16.24 -8.17
C LEU A 63 -13.85 -15.35 -7.41
N ARG A 64 -13.78 -14.06 -7.73
CA ARG A 64 -12.94 -13.06 -7.03
C ARG A 64 -13.33 -12.96 -5.55
N ARG A 65 -14.63 -12.92 -5.23
CA ARG A 65 -15.14 -12.91 -3.84
C ARG A 65 -14.78 -14.19 -3.09
N LEU A 66 -14.93 -15.35 -3.73
CA LEU A 66 -14.54 -16.63 -3.13
C LEU A 66 -13.03 -16.68 -2.86
N LEU A 67 -12.20 -16.19 -3.79
CA LEU A 67 -10.74 -16.14 -3.61
C LEU A 67 -10.34 -15.30 -2.41
N ALA A 68 -10.89 -14.09 -2.29
CA ALA A 68 -10.64 -13.21 -1.15
C ALA A 68 -11.01 -13.88 0.18
N ALA A 69 -12.19 -14.50 0.22
CA ALA A 69 -12.79 -15.05 1.42
C ALA A 69 -12.10 -16.34 1.93
N VAL A 70 -11.86 -17.32 1.05
CA VAL A 70 -11.57 -18.69 1.50
C VAL A 70 -10.22 -19.25 1.09
N ARG A 71 -9.50 -18.62 0.15
CA ARG A 71 -8.18 -19.12 -0.27
C ARG A 71 -7.17 -18.88 0.86
N PRO A 72 -6.31 -19.84 1.27
CA PRO A 72 -5.26 -19.56 2.25
C PRO A 72 -4.38 -18.37 1.84
N ALA A 73 -3.96 -17.53 2.80
CA ALA A 73 -3.26 -16.27 2.52
C ALA A 73 -2.03 -16.42 1.61
N SER A 74 -1.15 -17.38 1.89
CA SER A 74 0.04 -17.66 1.07
C SER A 74 -0.30 -18.13 -0.35
N GLU A 75 -1.34 -18.95 -0.49
CA GLU A 75 -1.80 -19.41 -1.79
C GLU A 75 -2.50 -18.29 -2.58
N LEU A 76 -3.18 -17.37 -1.88
CA LEU A 76 -3.80 -16.18 -2.47
C LEU A 76 -2.73 -15.20 -2.99
N ASP A 77 -1.69 -14.94 -2.19
CA ASP A 77 -0.52 -14.16 -2.61
C ASP A 77 0.11 -14.76 -3.89
N THR A 78 0.26 -16.09 -3.93
CA THR A 78 0.75 -16.79 -5.13
C THR A 78 -0.16 -16.58 -6.35
N VAL A 79 -1.49 -16.59 -6.18
CA VAL A 79 -2.43 -16.29 -7.28
C VAL A 79 -2.24 -14.86 -7.76
N LEU A 80 -2.15 -13.88 -6.86
CA LEU A 80 -1.93 -12.47 -7.22
C LEU A 80 -0.62 -12.30 -8.00
N GLN A 81 0.48 -12.92 -7.55
CA GLN A 81 1.76 -12.90 -8.27
C GLN A 81 1.64 -13.50 -9.67
N ILE A 82 0.97 -14.64 -9.84
CA ILE A 82 0.78 -15.26 -11.16
C ILE A 82 0.00 -14.32 -12.09
N LEU A 83 -1.07 -13.69 -11.61
CA LEU A 83 -1.88 -12.75 -12.39
C LEU A 83 -1.06 -11.53 -12.83
N MET A 84 -0.31 -10.93 -11.91
CA MET A 84 0.56 -9.79 -12.22
C MET A 84 1.63 -10.15 -13.25
N ASN A 85 2.28 -11.31 -13.11
CA ASN A 85 3.28 -11.81 -14.06
C ASN A 85 2.73 -12.08 -15.47
N ARG A 86 1.41 -12.28 -15.58
CA ARG A 86 0.71 -12.50 -16.86
C ARG A 86 0.11 -11.22 -17.46
N GLY A 87 0.31 -10.07 -16.81
CA GLY A 87 -0.31 -8.81 -17.22
C GLY A 87 -1.81 -8.75 -16.94
N GLN A 88 -2.33 -9.59 -16.03
CA GLN A 88 -3.74 -9.63 -15.64
C GLN A 88 -3.99 -8.77 -14.38
N ALA A 89 -3.49 -7.53 -14.39
CA ALA A 89 -3.55 -6.65 -13.23
C ALA A 89 -4.99 -6.35 -12.79
N GLU A 90 -5.92 -6.20 -13.72
CA GLU A 90 -7.34 -5.95 -13.41
C GLU A 90 -7.98 -7.11 -12.62
N ASP A 91 -7.57 -8.36 -12.88
CA ASP A 91 -8.05 -9.51 -12.11
C ASP A 91 -7.49 -9.51 -10.69
N ALA A 92 -6.21 -9.17 -10.53
CA ALA A 92 -5.56 -9.07 -9.21
C ALA A 92 -6.16 -7.92 -8.38
N GLU A 93 -6.33 -6.75 -9.00
CA GLU A 93 -7.00 -5.59 -8.39
C GLU A 93 -8.45 -5.94 -8.00
N GLY A 94 -9.20 -6.62 -8.86
CA GLY A 94 -10.57 -7.05 -8.56
C GLY A 94 -10.69 -8.04 -7.40
N ILE A 95 -9.65 -8.85 -7.13
CA ILE A 95 -9.60 -9.72 -5.94
C ILE A 95 -9.31 -8.88 -4.69
N VAL A 96 -8.39 -7.94 -4.76
CA VAL A 96 -8.07 -7.04 -3.65
C VAL A 96 -9.25 -6.13 -3.30
N ASP A 97 -9.98 -5.63 -4.30
CA ASP A 97 -11.21 -4.88 -4.09
C ASP A 97 -12.26 -5.72 -3.37
N ALA A 98 -12.43 -6.99 -3.76
CA ALA A 98 -13.33 -7.90 -3.07
C ALA A 98 -12.89 -8.19 -1.62
N LEU A 99 -11.58 -8.36 -1.39
CA LEU A 99 -10.99 -8.54 -0.07
C LEU A 99 -11.28 -7.33 0.82
N LEU A 100 -10.99 -6.12 0.34
CA LEU A 100 -11.19 -4.89 1.11
C LEU A 100 -12.68 -4.56 1.34
N ALA A 101 -13.57 -4.96 0.44
CA ALA A 101 -14.99 -4.66 0.52
C ALA A 101 -15.77 -5.64 1.42
N PHE A 102 -15.37 -6.91 1.47
CA PHE A 102 -16.20 -7.97 2.08
C PHE A 102 -15.53 -8.70 3.24
N GLU A 103 -14.20 -8.63 3.38
CA GLU A 103 -13.47 -9.40 4.40
C GLU A 103 -13.01 -8.52 5.57
N PRO A 104 -12.86 -9.10 6.78
CA PRO A 104 -12.36 -8.36 7.94
C PRO A 104 -10.89 -7.98 7.78
N ALA A 105 -10.45 -6.94 8.49
CA ALA A 105 -9.05 -6.47 8.45
C ALA A 105 -8.04 -7.57 8.82
N ALA A 106 -8.38 -8.50 9.72
CA ALA A 106 -7.54 -9.66 10.04
C ALA A 106 -7.18 -10.49 8.80
N ARG A 107 -8.13 -10.67 7.87
CA ARG A 107 -7.90 -11.40 6.62
C ARG A 107 -6.93 -10.66 5.68
N VAL A 108 -7.01 -9.33 5.65
CA VAL A 108 -6.03 -8.48 4.95
C VAL A 108 -4.66 -8.59 5.61
N GLY A 109 -4.62 -8.60 6.95
CA GLY A 109 -3.40 -8.76 7.74
C GLY A 109 -2.69 -10.09 7.46
N GLU A 110 -3.44 -11.20 7.44
CA GLU A 110 -2.92 -12.52 7.06
C GLU A 110 -2.31 -12.53 5.65
N LEU A 111 -2.96 -11.87 4.67
CA LEU A 111 -2.43 -11.79 3.31
C LEU A 111 -1.12 -11.01 3.29
N LEU A 112 -1.08 -9.83 3.90
CA LEU A 112 0.13 -8.99 3.96
C LEU A 112 1.28 -9.73 4.66
N GLU A 113 1.01 -10.40 5.79
CA GLU A 113 2.03 -11.14 6.53
C GLU A 113 2.51 -12.41 5.81
N ALA A 114 1.71 -12.96 4.90
CA ALA A 114 2.08 -14.08 4.05
C ALA A 114 2.95 -13.67 2.84
N SER A 115 2.88 -12.41 2.41
CA SER A 115 3.71 -11.91 1.32
C SER A 115 5.20 -11.87 1.74
N PRO A 116 6.11 -12.43 0.93
CA PRO A 116 7.54 -12.42 1.23
C PRO A 116 8.07 -10.99 1.20
N TRP A 117 8.80 -10.56 2.23
CA TRP A 117 9.27 -9.18 2.32
C TRP A 117 10.33 -8.85 1.23
N PRO A 118 10.09 -7.88 0.34
CA PRO A 118 11.02 -7.56 -0.74
C PRO A 118 11.98 -6.47 -0.28
N TYR A 119 13.17 -6.83 0.18
CA TYR A 119 14.34 -5.96 0.00
C TYR A 119 15.24 -6.59 -1.04
N GLY A 120 15.09 -6.14 -2.30
CA GLY A 120 15.89 -6.58 -3.43
C GLY A 120 15.66 -5.73 -4.69
N PRO A 121 16.56 -5.79 -5.69
CA PRO A 121 16.53 -4.94 -6.90
C PRO A 121 15.39 -5.25 -7.88
N VAL A 122 14.59 -6.30 -7.61
CA VAL A 122 13.40 -6.63 -8.40
C VAL A 122 12.19 -6.32 -7.53
N PHE A 123 11.73 -5.08 -7.60
CA PHE A 123 10.49 -4.65 -6.97
C PHE A 123 9.32 -5.21 -7.77
N TRP A 124 8.58 -6.16 -7.20
CA TRP A 124 7.30 -6.62 -7.74
C TRP A 124 6.19 -5.95 -6.93
N PRO A 125 5.12 -5.45 -7.56
CA PRO A 125 3.93 -5.02 -6.83
C PRO A 125 3.27 -6.25 -6.21
N GLU A 126 3.67 -6.57 -4.98
CA GLU A 126 3.11 -7.64 -4.15
C GLU A 126 1.70 -7.26 -3.68
N ALA A 127 1.04 -8.15 -2.93
CA ALA A 127 -0.27 -7.86 -2.35
C ALA A 127 -0.30 -6.52 -1.60
N ALA A 128 0.80 -6.14 -0.95
CA ALA A 128 0.98 -4.84 -0.30
C ALA A 128 0.80 -3.67 -1.27
N GLY A 129 1.41 -3.70 -2.46
CA GLY A 129 1.30 -2.63 -3.46
C GLY A 129 -0.12 -2.50 -4.02
N LEU A 130 -0.77 -3.62 -4.30
CA LEU A 130 -2.18 -3.63 -4.73
C LEU A 130 -3.11 -3.05 -3.64
N ILE A 131 -2.93 -3.47 -2.38
CA ILE A 131 -3.71 -2.96 -1.24
C ILE A 131 -3.43 -1.47 -1.00
N ALA A 132 -2.17 -1.05 -1.06
CA ALA A 132 -1.77 0.35 -0.94
C ALA A 132 -2.48 1.21 -1.98
N ARG A 133 -2.42 0.81 -3.26
CA ARG A 133 -3.07 1.52 -4.36
C ARG A 133 -4.58 1.61 -4.20
N ALA A 134 -5.25 0.48 -3.93
CA ALA A 134 -6.70 0.42 -3.79
C ALA A 134 -7.20 1.28 -2.61
N THR A 135 -6.51 1.20 -1.47
CA THR A 135 -6.88 1.98 -0.28
C THR A 135 -6.55 3.46 -0.42
N MET A 136 -5.48 3.82 -1.13
CA MET A 136 -5.14 5.21 -1.45
C MET A 136 -6.14 5.83 -2.41
N GLY A 137 -6.55 5.10 -3.45
CA GLY A 137 -7.56 5.54 -4.41
C GLY A 137 -8.93 5.80 -3.77
N SER A 138 -9.32 4.95 -2.81
CA SER A 138 -10.57 5.12 -2.03
C SER A 138 -10.42 6.01 -0.79
N GLY A 139 -9.19 6.30 -0.37
CA GLY A 139 -8.87 7.07 0.84
C GLY A 139 -9.09 6.31 2.16
N THR A 140 -9.26 5.00 2.15
CA THR A 140 -9.52 4.19 3.35
C THR A 140 -8.26 3.74 4.08
N THR A 141 -7.07 4.08 3.58
CA THR A 141 -5.77 3.60 4.11
C THR A 141 -5.60 3.80 5.61
N ALA A 142 -5.92 4.98 6.16
CA ALA A 142 -5.79 5.25 7.60
C ALA A 142 -6.70 4.35 8.45
N VAL A 143 -7.93 4.10 7.99
CA VAL A 143 -8.91 3.22 8.64
C VAL A 143 -8.42 1.78 8.60
N LEU A 144 -7.90 1.32 7.45
CA LEU A 144 -7.32 -0.02 7.35
C LEU A 144 -6.15 -0.21 8.31
N ILE A 145 -5.21 0.74 8.36
CA ILE A 145 -4.06 0.69 9.28
C ILE A 145 -4.53 0.59 10.74
N GLY A 146 -5.50 1.43 11.15
CA GLY A 146 -6.09 1.34 12.49
C GLY A 146 -6.70 -0.04 12.78
N ASN A 147 -7.50 -0.56 11.85
CA ASN A 147 -8.14 -1.87 11.99
C ASN A 147 -7.13 -3.02 12.03
N LEU A 148 -6.01 -2.94 11.31
CA LEU A 148 -4.94 -3.94 11.35
C LEU A 148 -4.26 -3.95 12.73
N LEU A 149 -3.98 -2.77 13.28
CA LEU A 149 -3.39 -2.63 14.62
C LEU A 149 -4.34 -3.16 15.70
N ASP A 150 -5.62 -2.81 15.63
CA ASP A 150 -6.65 -3.30 16.56
C ASP A 150 -6.83 -4.82 16.49
N ALA A 151 -6.62 -5.41 15.32
CA ALA A 151 -6.65 -6.86 15.11
C ALA A 151 -5.33 -7.58 15.50
N GLY A 152 -4.31 -6.85 15.96
CA GLY A 152 -3.00 -7.41 16.35
C GLY A 152 -2.03 -7.66 15.20
N HIS A 153 -2.33 -7.19 13.99
CA HIS A 153 -1.50 -7.33 12.79
C HIS A 153 -0.57 -6.12 12.60
N GLY A 154 0.27 -5.85 13.61
CA GLY A 154 1.22 -4.73 13.57
C GLY A 154 2.21 -4.83 12.41
N ARG A 155 2.68 -6.05 12.10
CA ARG A 155 3.58 -6.30 10.97
C ARG A 155 2.92 -6.00 9.62
N ALA A 156 1.65 -6.36 9.45
CA ALA A 156 0.89 -6.02 8.24
C ALA A 156 0.75 -4.50 8.07
N ALA A 157 0.50 -3.76 9.16
CA ALA A 157 0.44 -2.31 9.12
C ALA A 157 1.79 -1.70 8.73
N GLU A 158 2.90 -2.21 9.29
CA GLU A 158 4.26 -1.80 8.91
C GLU A 158 4.57 -2.06 7.44
N LEU A 159 4.24 -3.25 6.92
CA LEU A 159 4.36 -3.58 5.50
C LEU A 159 3.65 -2.57 4.60
N LEU A 160 2.39 -2.27 4.94
CA LEU A 160 1.58 -1.35 4.17
C LEU A 160 2.15 0.07 4.22
N LEU A 161 2.64 0.52 5.38
CA LEU A 161 3.30 1.82 5.52
C LEU A 161 4.60 1.90 4.74
N ASP A 162 5.41 0.84 4.78
CA ASP A 162 6.67 0.78 4.05
C ASP A 162 6.43 0.86 2.53
N GLU A 163 5.42 0.15 2.02
CA GLU A 163 4.98 0.20 0.62
C GLU A 163 4.49 1.61 0.21
N LEU A 164 3.64 2.22 1.03
CA LEU A 164 3.16 3.59 0.79
C LEU A 164 4.31 4.60 0.77
N ALA A 165 5.30 4.42 1.65
CA ALA A 165 6.44 5.30 1.79
C ALA A 165 7.45 5.17 0.63
N THR A 166 7.55 3.99 0.00
CA THR A 166 8.52 3.71 -1.07
C THR A 166 7.98 4.01 -2.45
N THR A 167 6.78 3.54 -2.79
CA THR A 167 6.36 3.37 -4.18
C THR A 167 5.08 4.14 -4.50
N GLU A 168 4.02 3.91 -3.73
CA GLU A 168 2.66 4.30 -4.15
C GLU A 168 2.26 5.73 -3.77
N ALA A 169 2.80 6.33 -2.70
CA ALA A 169 2.39 7.69 -2.30
C ALA A 169 3.19 8.79 -3.00
N SER A 170 2.50 9.76 -3.61
CA SER A 170 3.08 11.07 -3.87
C SER A 170 3.31 11.86 -2.57
N ALA A 171 4.10 12.93 -2.60
CA ALA A 171 4.25 13.83 -1.45
C ALA A 171 2.91 14.39 -0.95
N SER A 172 1.96 14.68 -1.86
CA SER A 172 0.61 15.13 -1.49
C SER A 172 -0.20 14.03 -0.83
N ASP A 173 -0.06 12.81 -1.30
CA ASP A 173 -0.71 11.62 -0.74
C ASP A 173 -0.22 11.30 0.66
N ALA A 174 1.10 11.30 0.87
CA ALA A 174 1.70 11.07 2.17
C ALA A 174 1.22 12.11 3.20
N VAL A 175 1.18 13.40 2.85
CA VAL A 175 0.65 14.44 3.76
C VAL A 175 -0.85 14.28 4.02
N ARG A 176 -1.64 13.90 3.01
CA ARG A 176 -3.08 13.61 3.20
C ARG A 176 -3.27 12.42 4.12
N LEU A 177 -2.46 11.38 3.99
CA LEU A 177 -2.49 10.20 4.84
C LEU A 177 -2.10 10.54 6.27
N LEU A 178 -1.03 11.30 6.51
CA LEU A 178 -0.67 11.78 7.86
C LEU A 178 -1.80 12.53 8.56
N VAL A 179 -2.50 13.41 7.81
CA VAL A 179 -3.69 14.11 8.34
C VAL A 179 -4.80 13.13 8.72
N ARG A 180 -5.05 12.10 7.91
CA ARG A 180 -6.08 11.10 8.21
C ARG A 180 -5.68 10.22 9.38
N LEU A 181 -4.43 9.74 9.44
CA LEU A 181 -3.91 8.97 10.57
C LEU A 181 -4.05 9.74 11.88
N ALA A 182 -3.75 11.04 11.89
CA ALA A 182 -3.96 11.90 13.05
C ALA A 182 -5.45 12.06 13.42
N ALA A 183 -6.34 12.17 12.43
CA ALA A 183 -7.78 12.28 12.64
C ALA A 183 -8.39 10.99 13.20
N GLU A 184 -7.94 9.84 12.71
CA GLU A 184 -8.31 8.50 13.19
C GLU A 184 -7.60 8.11 14.50
N ARG A 185 -6.77 9.00 15.06
CA ARG A 185 -6.00 8.79 16.29
C ARG A 185 -5.09 7.55 16.25
N VAL A 186 -4.60 7.21 15.07
CA VAL A 186 -3.55 6.20 14.92
C VAL A 186 -2.27 6.74 15.54
N GLY A 187 -1.58 5.89 16.32
CA GLY A 187 -0.45 6.29 17.18
C GLY A 187 0.66 7.07 16.45
N PRO A 188 1.37 7.97 17.16
CA PRO A 188 2.45 8.77 16.56
C PRO A 188 3.55 7.90 15.93
N GLU A 189 3.80 6.70 16.45
CA GLU A 189 4.80 5.76 15.95
C GLU A 189 4.55 5.36 14.48
N VAL A 190 3.27 5.21 14.10
CA VAL A 190 2.85 4.88 12.73
C VAL A 190 3.12 6.06 11.78
N ARG A 191 2.84 7.28 12.25
CA ARG A 191 3.08 8.51 11.47
C ARG A 191 4.56 8.78 11.31
N ASP A 192 5.34 8.55 12.36
CA ASP A 192 6.80 8.65 12.33
C ASP A 192 7.39 7.64 11.33
N ARG A 193 6.90 6.39 11.32
CA ARG A 193 7.33 5.36 10.37
C ARG A 193 7.07 5.76 8.91
N LEU A 194 5.86 6.26 8.61
CA LEU A 194 5.54 6.79 7.28
C LEU A 194 6.47 7.94 6.89
N THR A 195 6.71 8.85 7.82
CA THR A 195 7.56 10.03 7.61
C THR A 195 9.01 9.64 7.35
N GLU A 196 9.55 8.72 8.14
CA GLU A 196 10.90 8.18 8.00
C GLU A 196 11.07 7.48 6.66
N GLY A 197 10.22 6.50 6.35
CA GLY A 197 10.30 5.75 5.10
C GLY A 197 10.24 6.67 3.88
N PHE A 198 9.36 7.69 3.91
CA PHE A 198 9.22 8.64 2.82
C PHE A 198 10.49 9.49 2.66
N CYS A 199 11.01 10.05 3.76
CA CYS A 199 12.22 10.88 3.73
C CYS A 199 13.48 10.10 3.35
N GLU A 200 13.59 8.85 3.76
CA GLU A 200 14.77 8.01 3.50
C GLU A 200 14.82 7.51 2.06
N ARG A 201 13.67 7.13 1.48
CA ARG A 201 13.63 6.29 0.27
C ARG A 201 13.16 7.02 -0.99
N ARG A 202 12.46 8.15 -0.85
CA ARG A 202 11.96 8.90 -2.02
C ARG A 202 13.03 9.76 -2.67
N PRO A 203 12.88 10.14 -3.96
CA PRO A 203 13.73 11.14 -4.60
C PRO A 203 13.76 12.47 -3.83
N SER A 204 14.87 13.19 -3.94
CA SER A 204 15.12 14.41 -3.16
C SER A 204 14.11 15.52 -3.45
N GLU A 205 13.61 15.61 -4.68
CA GLU A 205 12.54 16.52 -5.09
C GLU A 205 11.21 16.18 -4.39
N ASP A 206 10.86 14.89 -4.29
CA ASP A 206 9.66 14.44 -3.59
C ASP A 206 9.74 14.75 -2.10
N VAL A 207 10.90 14.51 -1.48
CA VAL A 207 11.14 14.85 -0.07
C VAL A 207 10.99 16.36 0.14
N ALA A 208 11.53 17.20 -0.74
CA ALA A 208 11.37 18.65 -0.66
C ALA A 208 9.90 19.09 -0.78
N HIS A 209 9.15 18.49 -1.71
CA HIS A 209 7.72 18.79 -1.87
C HIS A 209 6.90 18.34 -0.66
N PHE A 210 7.23 17.18 -0.08
CA PHE A 210 6.61 16.67 1.14
C PHE A 210 6.84 17.62 2.33
N LEU A 211 8.10 18.03 2.56
CA LEU A 211 8.45 19.02 3.59
C LEU A 211 7.74 20.37 3.35
N HIS A 212 7.61 20.79 2.09
CA HIS A 212 6.89 22.00 1.73
C HIS A 212 5.41 21.94 2.18
N LEU A 213 4.74 20.83 1.85
CA LEU A 213 3.33 20.61 2.17
C LEU A 213 3.08 20.48 3.68
N LEU A 214 3.96 19.77 4.40
CA LEU A 214 3.96 19.74 5.87
C LEU A 214 4.14 21.15 6.46
N GLY A 215 5.02 21.96 5.86
CA GLY A 215 5.21 23.37 6.19
C GLY A 215 3.92 24.19 6.13
N ARG A 216 3.06 23.96 5.13
CA ARG A 216 1.75 24.63 5.02
C ARG A 216 0.76 24.18 6.09
N ARG A 217 0.94 22.98 6.65
CA ARG A 217 0.07 22.37 7.67
C ARG A 217 0.69 22.33 9.06
N THR A 218 1.67 23.20 9.39
CA THR A 218 2.40 23.12 10.67
C THR A 218 1.50 23.17 11.91
N ARG A 219 0.30 23.79 11.84
CA ARG A 219 -0.62 23.81 12.99
C ARG A 219 -1.19 22.43 13.32
N GLN A 220 -1.31 21.56 12.33
CA GLN A 220 -1.88 20.22 12.47
C GLN A 220 -0.78 19.14 12.51
N LEU A 221 0.28 19.30 11.71
CA LEU A 221 1.35 18.33 11.54
C LEU A 221 2.71 18.90 11.98
N GLY A 222 2.71 19.66 13.08
CA GLY A 222 3.89 20.38 13.54
C GLY A 222 5.02 19.47 14.01
N GLU A 223 4.64 18.37 14.68
CA GLU A 223 5.52 17.29 15.15
C GLU A 223 6.00 16.44 13.97
N ASP A 224 5.12 16.05 13.06
CA ASP A 224 5.49 15.30 11.85
C ASP A 224 6.47 16.11 10.98
N LEU A 225 6.28 17.43 10.85
CA LEU A 225 7.25 18.30 10.19
C LEU A 225 8.60 18.35 10.92
N ALA A 226 8.61 18.35 12.25
CA ALA A 226 9.85 18.32 13.02
C ALA A 226 10.59 16.99 12.81
N ARG A 227 9.87 15.86 12.84
CA ARG A 227 10.41 14.53 12.54
C ARG A 227 10.97 14.46 11.12
N ALA A 228 10.19 14.88 10.12
CA ALA A 228 10.61 14.85 8.72
C ALA A 228 11.89 15.66 8.46
N VAL A 229 12.00 16.85 9.07
CA VAL A 229 13.21 17.67 8.98
C VAL A 229 14.40 16.99 9.63
N ALA A 230 14.23 16.41 10.82
CA ALA A 230 15.29 15.71 11.52
C ALA A 230 15.80 14.51 10.71
N VAL A 231 14.89 13.67 10.20
CA VAL A 231 15.25 12.50 9.37
C VAL A 231 15.97 12.96 8.10
N ALA A 232 15.43 13.93 7.35
CA ALA A 232 16.08 14.42 6.13
C ALA A 232 17.48 15.00 6.39
N ALA A 233 17.66 15.73 7.49
CA ALA A 233 18.98 16.27 7.87
C ALA A 233 19.98 15.16 8.22
N GLU A 234 19.52 14.07 8.81
CA GLU A 234 20.35 12.93 9.21
C GLU A 234 20.69 12.03 8.02
N THR A 235 19.70 11.62 7.23
CA THR A 235 19.82 10.55 6.23
C THR A 235 20.06 11.04 4.81
N ARG A 236 19.76 12.30 4.49
CA ARG A 236 19.85 12.86 3.12
C ARG A 236 20.90 13.94 2.96
N ARG A 237 22.01 13.86 3.71
CA ARG A 237 23.09 14.87 3.71
C ARG A 237 23.61 15.22 2.32
N ALA A 238 23.78 14.22 1.45
CA ALA A 238 24.25 14.41 0.08
C ALA A 238 23.24 15.14 -0.83
N ASP A 239 21.96 15.12 -0.47
CA ASP A 239 20.84 15.66 -1.25
C ASP A 239 20.31 16.99 -0.71
N LEU A 240 20.84 17.48 0.42
CA LEU A 240 20.29 18.65 1.12
C LEU A 240 20.28 19.91 0.25
N ASP A 241 21.27 20.09 -0.62
CA ASP A 241 21.32 21.25 -1.52
C ASP A 241 20.19 21.22 -2.55
N THR A 242 19.86 20.05 -3.09
CA THR A 242 18.70 19.86 -3.97
C THR A 242 17.41 20.16 -3.22
N ILE A 243 17.25 19.61 -2.01
CA ILE A 243 16.07 19.82 -1.17
C ILE A 243 15.88 21.33 -0.87
N ARG A 244 16.97 22.03 -0.51
CA ARG A 244 16.97 23.47 -0.24
C ARG A 244 16.64 24.29 -1.47
N SER A 245 17.19 23.94 -2.62
CA SER A 245 16.93 24.63 -3.89
C SER A 245 15.44 24.59 -4.23
N VAL A 246 14.82 23.40 -4.16
CA VAL A 246 13.38 23.23 -4.39
C VAL A 246 12.56 24.03 -3.36
N LEU A 247 12.88 23.94 -2.08
CA LEU A 247 12.17 24.70 -1.04
C LEU A 247 12.30 26.22 -1.19
N THR A 248 13.44 26.69 -1.72
CA THR A 248 13.68 28.11 -2.03
C THR A 248 12.86 28.56 -3.22
N ALA A 249 12.76 27.74 -4.28
CA ALA A 249 11.88 27.99 -5.41
C ALA A 249 10.40 28.09 -4.97
N GLU A 250 9.99 27.25 -4.03
CA GLU A 250 8.66 27.22 -3.41
C GLU A 250 8.45 28.29 -2.30
N GLY A 251 9.46 29.11 -2.00
CA GLY A 251 9.38 30.21 -1.03
C GLY A 251 9.17 29.79 0.43
N ASN A 252 9.58 28.59 0.83
CA ASN A 252 9.29 28.03 2.14
C ASN A 252 10.40 28.29 3.18
N GLU A 253 10.63 29.57 3.46
CA GLU A 253 11.66 30.07 4.40
C GLU A 253 11.57 29.45 5.80
N LYS A 254 10.37 29.13 6.27
CA LYS A 254 10.18 28.54 7.59
C LYS A 254 10.75 27.13 7.67
N VAL A 255 10.52 26.31 6.63
CA VAL A 255 11.07 24.96 6.54
C VAL A 255 12.58 25.00 6.31
N LEU A 256 13.06 25.90 5.43
CA LEU A 256 14.50 26.12 5.22
C LEU A 256 15.23 26.44 6.53
N ARG A 257 14.66 27.33 7.35
CA ARG A 257 15.22 27.65 8.66
C ARG A 257 15.22 26.45 9.61
N ARG A 258 14.16 25.63 9.62
CA ARG A 258 14.13 24.40 10.42
C ARG A 258 15.23 23.42 10.01
N ILE A 259 15.44 23.25 8.70
CA ILE A 259 16.54 22.43 8.18
C ILE A 259 17.89 22.98 8.65
N ALA A 260 18.12 24.28 8.53
CA ALA A 260 19.37 24.89 8.94
C ALA A 260 19.65 24.77 10.45
N VAL A 261 18.60 24.80 11.28
CA VAL A 261 18.73 24.46 12.72
C VAL A 261 19.07 22.98 12.91
N ALA A 262 18.39 22.08 12.20
CA ALA A 262 18.62 20.64 12.31
C ALA A 262 20.02 20.20 11.82
N THR A 263 20.61 20.93 10.87
CA THR A 263 21.98 20.70 10.39
C THR A 263 23.05 21.46 11.18
N GLY A 264 22.66 22.27 12.17
CA GLY A 264 23.59 23.04 13.02
C GLY A 264 24.13 24.33 12.38
N GLU A 265 23.60 24.75 11.23
CA GLU A 265 23.99 25.98 10.53
C GLU A 265 23.41 27.24 11.19
N LEU A 266 22.29 27.12 11.89
CA LEU A 266 21.70 28.20 12.69
C LEU A 266 21.42 27.74 14.13
N PRO A 267 21.61 28.62 15.13
CA PRO A 267 21.15 28.33 16.48
C PRO A 267 19.61 28.29 16.50
N PRO A 268 18.98 27.49 17.40
CA PRO A 268 17.53 27.36 17.49
C PRO A 268 16.82 28.72 17.64
N ASP A 269 17.49 29.64 18.36
CA ASP A 269 16.96 30.93 18.81
C ASP A 269 17.19 32.07 17.81
N ALA A 270 17.80 31.80 16.64
CA ALA A 270 18.14 32.84 15.67
C ALA A 270 16.91 33.71 15.32
N PRO A 271 16.99 35.04 15.24
CA PRO A 271 15.84 35.82 14.80
C PRO A 271 15.48 35.50 13.34
N PRO A 272 14.19 35.55 12.95
CA PRO A 272 13.81 35.35 11.55
C PRO A 272 14.45 36.42 10.68
N THR A 273 14.91 36.03 9.48
CA THR A 273 15.52 36.95 8.53
C THR A 273 14.51 38.05 8.19
N PRO A 274 14.85 39.33 8.44
CA PRO A 274 13.90 40.40 8.25
C PRO A 274 13.49 40.57 6.78
N ARG A 275 12.20 40.86 6.49
CA ARG A 275 11.64 40.85 5.12
C ARG A 275 12.34 41.78 4.11
N TRP A 276 12.91 42.89 4.56
CA TRP A 276 13.71 43.85 3.78
C TRP A 276 15.12 43.37 3.36
N PHE A 277 15.61 42.25 3.87
CA PHE A 277 16.88 41.64 3.43
C PHE A 277 16.71 40.62 2.30
N ARG A 278 15.49 40.42 1.78
CA ARG A 278 15.28 39.51 0.65
C ARG A 278 15.82 40.14 -0.64
N PRO A 279 16.75 39.49 -1.37
CA PRO A 279 17.09 39.94 -2.71
C PRO A 279 15.82 39.92 -3.56
N LYS A 280 15.53 41.05 -4.23
CA LYS A 280 14.45 41.11 -5.22
C LYS A 280 14.83 40.16 -6.36
N ARG A 281 13.98 39.17 -6.63
CA ARG A 281 14.03 38.41 -7.88
C ARG A 281 13.68 39.31 -9.06
#